data_AF-A0A959D6P6-F1
#
_entry.id   AF-A0A959D6P6-F1
#
_cell.length_a   1.000
_cell.length_b   1.000
_cell.length_c   1.000
_cell.angle_alpha   90.00
_cell.angle_beta   90.00
_cell.angle_gamma   90.00
#
_symmetry.space_group_name_H-M   'P 1'
#
loop_
_entity.id
_entity.type
_entity.pdbx_description
1 polymer ?
#
loop_
_entity_poly.entity_id
_entity_poly.type
_entity_poly.pdbx_seq_one_letter_code
_entity_poly.pdbx_strand_id
1 'polypeptide(L)'
;MNATIAKVNKTIWPLNFEQLHRDYHDWMSMVDYWKYEVRYLEKTMKRFLAYPLSRQQAFEMREAFNQLMCSIRPEIREIEGWLRSFHRQLARIANPDTKDSFLRNGAEHRRIYRKMDSFRRRLAHLKKQLYSLLIEVIREEKAAQRQHRALWAFDYPAQRRQIG
;
A
#
# COMPACT_ATOMS: atom_id res chain seq x y z
N MET A 1 20.07 -24.39 20.71
CA MET A 1 19.45 -23.37 19.83
C MET A 1 20.28 -22.08 19.81
N ASN A 2 21.55 -22.09 19.37
CA ASN A 2 22.37 -20.86 19.30
C ASN A 2 23.59 -21.02 18.34
N ALA A 3 23.35 -21.48 17.11
CA ALA A 3 24.40 -21.54 16.07
C ALA A 3 23.96 -21.00 14.71
N THR A 4 22.66 -20.77 14.51
CA THR A 4 22.09 -20.39 13.20
C THR A 4 22.18 -18.88 12.92
N ILE A 5 22.40 -18.06 13.95
CA ILE A 5 22.44 -16.58 13.81
C ILE A 5 23.83 -16.09 13.37
N ALA A 6 24.90 -16.86 13.60
CA ALA A 6 26.28 -16.47 13.27
C ALA A 6 26.71 -16.74 11.81
N LYS A 7 25.90 -17.44 11.01
CA LYS A 7 26.22 -17.80 9.61
C LYS A 7 25.56 -16.90 8.55
N VAL A 8 24.94 -15.79 8.93
CA VAL A 8 24.29 -14.86 7.98
C VAL A 8 25.26 -13.77 7.46
N ASN A 9 26.50 -13.71 7.96
CA ASN A 9 27.47 -12.67 7.60
C ASN A 9 28.49 -13.05 6.51
N LYS A 10 28.29 -14.15 5.75
CA LYS A 10 29.21 -14.57 4.68
C LYS A 10 28.56 -15.05 3.38
N THR A 11 27.28 -14.81 3.16
CA THR A 11 26.70 -14.99 1.83
C THR A 11 26.75 -13.65 1.11
N ILE A 12 27.94 -13.30 0.62
CA ILE A 12 28.04 -12.50 -0.60
C ILE A 12 27.36 -13.38 -1.64
N TRP A 13 26.05 -13.20 -1.84
CA TRP A 13 25.36 -13.81 -2.97
C TRP A 13 26.19 -13.45 -4.20
N PRO A 14 26.68 -14.42 -5.00
CA PRO A 14 27.17 -14.08 -6.32
C PRO A 14 25.92 -13.69 -7.12
N LEU A 15 25.49 -12.45 -6.98
CA LEU A 15 24.51 -11.83 -7.86
C LEU A 15 25.19 -11.78 -9.21
N ASN A 16 24.88 -12.75 -10.07
CA ASN A 16 25.28 -12.67 -11.46
C ASN A 16 24.48 -11.54 -12.13
N PHE A 17 25.03 -11.01 -13.22
CA PHE A 17 24.44 -9.87 -13.93
C PHE A 17 22.99 -10.12 -14.37
N GLU A 18 22.67 -11.35 -14.76
CA GLU A 18 21.31 -11.78 -15.12
C GLU A 18 20.32 -11.66 -13.95
N GLN A 19 20.73 -12.02 -12.73
CA GLN A 19 19.88 -11.89 -11.55
C GLN A 19 19.56 -10.42 -11.25
N LEU A 20 20.53 -9.52 -11.42
CA LEU A 20 20.30 -8.08 -11.23
C LEU A 20 19.28 -7.53 -12.21
N HIS A 21 19.32 -7.98 -13.47
CA HIS A 21 18.33 -7.62 -14.49
C HIS A 21 16.95 -8.19 -14.19
N ARG A 22 16.87 -9.47 -13.79
CA ARG A 22 15.61 -10.11 -13.39
C ARG A 22 14.95 -9.38 -12.22
N ASP A 23 15.71 -9.13 -11.16
CA ASP A 23 15.24 -8.43 -9.97
C ASP A 23 14.76 -7.01 -10.30
N TYR A 24 15.45 -6.31 -11.21
CA TYR A 24 14.99 -5.01 -11.70
C TYR A 24 13.60 -5.10 -12.35
N HIS A 25 13.37 -6.07 -13.24
CA HIS A 25 12.08 -6.24 -13.91
C HIS A 25 10.97 -6.61 -12.91
N ASP A 26 11.26 -7.47 -11.94
CA ASP A 26 10.33 -7.83 -10.87
C ASP A 26 9.98 -6.62 -10.00
N TRP A 27 10.98 -5.81 -9.63
CA TRP A 27 10.77 -4.60 -8.83
C TRP A 27 10.00 -3.52 -9.58
N MET A 28 10.27 -3.32 -10.88
CA MET A 28 9.47 -2.41 -11.71
C MET A 28 8.02 -2.87 -11.80
N SER A 29 7.77 -4.17 -11.99
CA SER A 29 6.42 -4.74 -12.00
C SER A 29 5.70 -4.51 -10.66
N MET A 30 6.41 -4.66 -9.54
CA MET A 30 5.87 -4.38 -8.21
C MET A 30 5.55 -2.88 -8.03
N VAL A 31 6.39 -1.98 -8.53
CA VAL A 31 6.12 -0.53 -8.50
C VAL A 31 4.86 -0.19 -9.30
N ASP A 32 4.68 -0.78 -10.48
CA ASP A 32 3.48 -0.55 -11.29
C ASP A 32 2.23 -1.12 -10.61
N TYR A 33 2.34 -2.27 -9.94
CA TYR A 33 1.29 -2.79 -9.07
C TYR A 33 0.94 -1.82 -7.94
N TRP A 34 1.92 -1.25 -7.23
CA TRP A 34 1.65 -0.26 -6.18
C TRP A 34 0.99 1.02 -6.71
N LYS A 35 1.38 1.51 -7.89
CA LYS A 35 0.69 2.63 -8.54
C LYS A 35 -0.78 2.29 -8.81
N TYR A 36 -1.06 1.07 -9.26
CA TYR A 36 -2.42 0.59 -9.46
C TYR A 36 -3.19 0.53 -8.14
N GLU A 37 -2.60 -0.04 -7.08
CA GLU A 37 -3.22 -0.11 -5.76
C GLU A 37 -3.58 1.28 -5.21
N VAL A 38 -2.67 2.25 -5.35
CA VAL A 38 -2.94 3.63 -4.93
C VAL A 38 -4.13 4.24 -5.68
N ARG A 39 -4.20 4.05 -7.00
CA ARG A 39 -5.37 4.50 -7.79
C ARG A 39 -6.66 3.79 -7.36
N TYR A 40 -6.58 2.51 -7.01
CA TYR A 40 -7.72 1.74 -6.52
C TYR A 40 -8.22 2.27 -5.17
N LEU A 41 -7.30 2.57 -4.24
CA LEU A 41 -7.62 3.19 -2.94
C LEU A 41 -8.29 4.56 -3.13
N GLU A 42 -7.78 5.39 -4.04
CA GLU A 42 -8.40 6.68 -4.38
C GLU A 42 -9.83 6.55 -4.89
N LYS A 43 -10.06 5.61 -5.80
CA LYS A 43 -11.42 5.35 -6.32
C LYS A 43 -12.34 4.86 -5.22
N THR A 44 -11.85 3.97 -4.35
CA THR A 44 -12.61 3.43 -3.21
C THR A 44 -13.00 4.55 -2.26
N MET A 45 -12.05 5.40 -1.87
CA MET A 45 -12.31 6.51 -0.95
C MET A 45 -13.25 7.56 -1.53
N LYS A 46 -13.12 7.89 -2.83
CA LYS A 46 -14.07 8.79 -3.50
C LYS A 46 -15.51 8.26 -3.45
N ARG A 47 -15.70 6.95 -3.60
CA ARG A 47 -17.02 6.31 -3.48
C ARG A 47 -17.53 6.39 -2.04
N PHE A 48 -16.69 6.08 -1.05
CA PHE A 48 -17.08 6.14 0.36
C PHE A 48 -17.42 7.56 0.83
N LEU A 49 -16.69 8.57 0.36
CA LEU A 49 -16.97 9.97 0.68
C LEU A 49 -18.23 10.52 0.00
N ALA A 50 -18.82 9.80 -0.94
CA ALA A 50 -20.11 10.12 -1.53
C ALA A 50 -21.29 9.59 -0.69
N TYR A 51 -21.04 8.74 0.30
CA TYR A 51 -22.07 8.30 1.24
C TYR A 51 -22.45 9.42 2.21
N PRO A 52 -23.68 9.41 2.76
CA PRO A 52 -24.15 10.39 3.74
C PRO A 52 -23.48 10.15 5.10
N LEU A 53 -22.20 10.49 5.18
CA LEU A 53 -21.43 10.53 6.42
C LEU A 53 -21.77 11.81 7.20
N SER A 54 -21.60 11.77 8.52
CA SER A 54 -21.58 13.03 9.29
C SER A 54 -20.44 13.91 8.77
N ARG A 55 -20.61 15.24 8.85
CA ARG A 55 -19.61 16.21 8.39
C ARG A 55 -18.24 15.97 9.04
N GLN A 56 -18.23 15.57 10.32
CA GLN A 56 -17.02 15.27 11.08
C GLN A 56 -16.31 14.03 10.55
N GLN A 57 -17.04 12.92 10.37
CA GLN A 57 -16.47 11.67 9.84
C GLN A 57 -15.95 11.82 8.41
N ALA A 58 -16.69 12.54 7.56
CA ALA A 58 -16.25 12.84 6.21
C ALA A 58 -14.95 13.67 6.19
N PHE A 59 -14.79 14.60 7.14
CA PHE A 59 -13.58 15.41 7.29
C PHE A 59 -12.40 14.55 7.75
N GLU A 60 -12.55 13.78 8.83
CA GLU A 60 -11.50 12.92 9.38
C GLU A 60 -11.02 11.89 8.35
N MET A 61 -11.95 11.24 7.63
CA MET A 61 -11.61 10.30 6.57
C MET A 61 -10.87 10.96 5.40
N ARG A 62 -11.28 12.17 5.00
CA ARG A 62 -10.58 12.93 3.93
C ARG A 62 -9.19 13.31 4.37
N GLU A 63 -9.03 13.78 5.60
CA GLU A 63 -7.75 14.21 6.13
C GLU A 63 -6.79 13.02 6.22
N ALA A 64 -7.20 11.93 6.86
CA ALA A 64 -6.41 10.71 6.98
C ALA A 64 -6.00 10.17 5.59
N PHE A 65 -6.94 10.16 4.64
CA PHE A 65 -6.65 9.71 3.28
C PHE A 65 -5.70 10.64 2.52
N ASN A 66 -5.86 11.96 2.64
CA ASN A 66 -4.97 12.93 2.01
C ASN A 66 -3.55 12.81 2.57
N GLN A 67 -3.40 12.69 3.89
CA GLN A 67 -2.10 12.46 4.52
C GLN A 67 -1.45 11.16 3.99
N LEU A 68 -2.23 10.09 3.84
CA LEU A 68 -1.79 8.81 3.25
C LEU A 68 -1.24 9.02 1.83
N MET A 69 -2.01 9.69 0.97
CA MET A 69 -1.68 9.90 -0.44
C MET A 69 -0.51 10.83 -0.65
N CYS A 70 -0.43 11.90 0.15
CA CYS A 70 0.70 12.83 0.16
C CYS A 70 2.01 12.13 0.57
N SER A 71 1.95 11.09 1.40
CA SER A 71 3.14 10.32 1.75
C SER A 71 3.48 9.23 0.74
N ILE A 72 2.50 8.51 0.20
CA ILE A 72 2.76 7.31 -0.62
C ILE A 72 3.20 7.67 -2.05
N ARG A 73 2.53 8.63 -2.69
CA ARG A 73 2.79 8.93 -4.12
C ARG A 73 4.22 9.42 -4.37
N PRO A 74 4.81 10.33 -3.56
CA PRO A 74 6.20 10.75 -3.76
C PRO A 74 7.18 9.59 -3.55
N GLU A 75 6.92 8.73 -2.56
CA GLU A 75 7.81 7.61 -2.24
C GLU A 75 7.83 6.57 -3.37
N ILE A 76 6.69 6.26 -3.99
CA ILE A 76 6.64 5.41 -5.20
C ILE A 76 7.47 6.03 -6.34
N ARG A 77 7.34 7.35 -6.57
CA ARG A 77 8.10 8.05 -7.61
C ARG A 77 9.61 8.03 -7.34
N GLU A 78 10.01 8.19 -6.07
CA GLU A 78 11.40 8.13 -5.64
C GLU A 78 12.00 6.74 -5.90
N ILE A 79 11.28 5.68 -5.48
CA ILE A 79 11.68 4.29 -5.71
C ILE A 79 11.81 4.00 -7.22
N GLU A 80 10.84 4.44 -8.01
CA GLU A 80 10.89 4.30 -9.47
C GLU A 80 12.11 5.04 -10.06
N GLY A 81 12.41 6.24 -9.58
CA GLY A 81 13.59 7.01 -9.98
C GLY A 81 14.89 6.27 -9.67
N TRP A 82 14.99 5.64 -8.50
CA TRP A 82 16.13 4.81 -8.12
C TRP A 82 16.27 3.57 -9.00
N LEU A 83 15.17 2.86 -9.26
CA LEU A 83 15.16 1.69 -10.15
C LEU A 83 15.61 2.06 -11.57
N ARG A 84 15.11 3.16 -12.13
CA ARG A 84 15.53 3.65 -13.45
C ARG A 84 17.00 4.07 -13.46
N SER A 85 17.49 4.68 -12.38
CA SER A 85 18.91 4.99 -12.23
C SER A 85 19.76 3.72 -12.20
N PHE A 86 19.34 2.72 -11.43
CA PHE A 86 20.01 1.43 -11.33
C PHE A 86 20.05 0.69 -12.67
N HIS A 87 18.94 0.67 -13.42
CA HIS A 87 18.91 0.07 -14.74
C HIS A 87 19.87 0.75 -15.73
N ARG A 88 19.96 2.09 -15.70
CA ARG A 88 20.95 2.83 -16.52
C ARG A 88 22.39 2.50 -16.10
N GLN A 89 22.63 2.23 -14.82
CA GLN A 89 23.94 1.78 -14.35
C GLN A 89 24.24 0.37 -14.88
N LEU A 90 23.30 -0.57 -14.77
CA LEU A 90 23.43 -1.92 -15.32
C LEU A 90 23.73 -1.92 -16.82
N ALA A 91 23.03 -1.10 -17.61
CA ALA A 91 23.22 -0.99 -19.05
C ALA A 91 24.59 -0.41 -19.47
N ARG A 92 25.28 0.33 -18.60
CA ARG A 92 26.60 0.92 -18.87
C ARG A 92 27.77 0.00 -18.54
N ILE A 93 27.49 -1.19 -18.01
CA ILE A 93 28.52 -2.13 -17.62
C ILE A 93 29.04 -2.81 -18.90
N ALA A 94 30.16 -2.31 -19.42
CA ALA A 94 30.81 -2.85 -20.60
C ALA A 94 31.46 -4.22 -20.35
N ASN A 95 31.90 -4.48 -19.11
CA ASN A 95 32.42 -5.78 -18.66
C ASN A 95 31.79 -6.14 -17.30
N PRO A 96 30.79 -7.03 -17.29
CA PRO A 96 30.14 -7.49 -16.05
C PRO A 96 31.14 -8.03 -15.05
N ASP A 97 32.21 -8.69 -15.52
CA ASP A 97 33.17 -9.46 -14.73
C ASP A 97 34.20 -8.64 -13.93
N THR A 98 34.09 -7.30 -13.94
CA THR A 98 34.94 -6.46 -13.08
C THR A 98 34.42 -6.45 -11.65
N LYS A 99 35.27 -6.90 -10.71
CA LYS A 99 34.96 -7.03 -9.27
C LYS A 99 34.36 -5.75 -8.66
N ASP A 100 34.85 -4.58 -9.05
CA ASP A 100 34.38 -3.29 -8.54
C ASP A 100 32.99 -2.92 -9.04
N SER A 101 32.65 -3.27 -10.28
CA SER A 101 31.31 -3.13 -10.83
C SER A 101 30.32 -3.99 -10.04
N PHE A 102 30.66 -5.24 -9.76
CA PHE A 102 29.81 -6.13 -8.97
C PHE A 102 29.61 -5.65 -7.52
N LEU A 103 30.66 -5.19 -6.84
CA LEU A 103 30.56 -4.72 -5.46
C LEU A 103 29.66 -3.48 -5.34
N ARG A 104 29.82 -2.52 -6.27
CA ARG A 104 29.00 -1.30 -6.31
C ARG A 104 27.54 -1.60 -6.61
N ASN A 105 27.26 -2.41 -7.63
CA ASN A 105 25.90 -2.77 -8.00
C ASN A 105 25.22 -3.63 -6.93
N GLY A 106 25.96 -4.50 -6.26
CA GLY A 106 25.44 -5.27 -5.12
C GLY A 106 25.05 -4.39 -3.93
N ALA A 107 25.76 -3.28 -3.69
CA ALA A 107 25.39 -2.32 -2.64
C ALA A 107 24.11 -1.55 -2.98
N GLU A 108 23.99 -1.05 -4.22
CA GLU A 108 22.79 -0.38 -4.70
C GLU A 108 21.58 -1.33 -4.75
N HIS A 109 21.77 -2.56 -5.21
CA HIS A 109 20.74 -3.61 -5.19
C HIS A 109 20.19 -3.84 -3.78
N ARG A 110 21.06 -4.02 -2.78
CA ARG A 110 20.64 -4.17 -1.37
C ARG A 110 19.92 -2.93 -0.84
N ARG A 111 20.37 -1.74 -1.23
CA ARG A 111 19.73 -0.47 -0.83
C ARG A 111 18.31 -0.38 -1.38
N ILE A 112 18.13 -0.66 -2.67
CA ILE A 112 16.83 -0.67 -3.33
C ILE A 112 15.93 -1.73 -2.70
N TYR A 113 16.41 -2.96 -2.51
CA TYR A 113 15.65 -4.03 -1.88
C TYR A 113 15.12 -3.63 -0.48
N ARG A 114 15.99 -3.05 0.38
CA ARG A 114 15.58 -2.58 1.71
C ARG A 114 14.50 -1.51 1.63
N LYS A 115 14.59 -0.62 0.64
CA LYS A 115 13.61 0.45 0.44
C LYS A 115 12.29 -0.08 -0.10
N MET A 116 12.33 -1.01 -1.04
CA MET A 116 11.15 -1.75 -1.52
C MET A 116 10.44 -2.47 -0.36
N ASP A 117 11.18 -3.19 0.49
CA ASP A 117 10.58 -3.93 1.61
C ASP A 117 10.02 -2.98 2.70
N SER A 118 10.74 -1.90 3.01
CA SER A 118 10.27 -0.87 3.93
C SER A 118 8.98 -0.22 3.43
N PHE A 119 8.93 0.15 2.16
CA PHE A 119 7.74 0.73 1.53
C PHE A 119 6.57 -0.27 1.53
N ARG A 120 6.81 -1.53 1.17
CA ARG A 120 5.78 -2.59 1.18
C ARG A 120 5.14 -2.74 2.55
N ARG A 121 5.93 -2.81 3.62
CA ARG A 121 5.42 -2.93 5.01
C ARG A 121 4.62 -1.70 5.41
N ARG A 122 5.13 -0.51 5.06
CA ARG A 122 4.46 0.76 5.34
C ARG A 122 3.11 0.86 4.60
N LEU A 123 3.08 0.54 3.30
CA LEU A 123 1.86 0.51 2.50
C LEU A 123 0.84 -0.48 3.07
N ALA A 124 1.27 -1.68 3.49
CA ALA A 124 0.39 -2.66 4.12
C ALA A 124 -0.21 -2.14 5.44
N HIS A 125 0.60 -1.49 6.29
CA HIS A 125 0.13 -0.88 7.53
C HIS A 125 -0.89 0.23 7.27
N LEU A 126 -0.59 1.12 6.34
CA LEU A 126 -1.46 2.23 5.92
C LEU A 126 -2.79 1.72 5.35
N LYS A 127 -2.76 0.68 4.51
CA LYS A 127 -3.97 0.00 4.00
C LYS A 127 -4.81 -0.56 5.15
N LYS A 128 -4.17 -1.21 6.13
CA LYS A 128 -4.88 -1.76 7.30
C LYS A 128 -5.61 -0.66 8.08
N GLN A 129 -4.94 0.46 8.35
CA GLN A 129 -5.56 1.61 9.05
C GLN A 129 -6.77 2.15 8.27
N LEU A 130 -6.61 2.36 6.96
CA LEU A 130 -7.69 2.85 6.11
C LEU A 130 -8.88 1.88 6.07
N TYR A 131 -8.64 0.58 5.92
CA TYR A 131 -9.71 -0.41 5.91
C TYR A 131 -10.41 -0.54 7.26
N SER A 132 -9.70 -0.41 8.39
CA SER A 132 -10.32 -0.37 9.71
C SER A 132 -11.30 0.79 9.83
N LEU A 133 -10.90 2.00 9.44
CA LEU A 133 -11.77 3.18 9.43
C LEU A 133 -12.99 2.97 8.53
N LEU A 134 -12.79 2.40 7.34
CA LEU A 134 -13.89 2.08 6.43
C LEU A 134 -14.88 1.07 7.04
N ILE A 135 -14.38 0.05 7.74
CA ILE A 135 -15.22 -0.95 8.40
C ILE A 135 -16.05 -0.35 9.52
N GLU A 136 -15.46 0.54 10.33
CA GLU A 136 -16.16 1.24 11.42
C GLU A 136 -17.32 2.07 10.87
N VAL A 137 -17.06 2.86 9.84
CA VAL A 137 -18.07 3.66 9.13
C VAL A 137 -19.21 2.80 8.59
N ILE A 138 -18.90 1.68 7.95
CA ILE A 138 -19.92 0.74 7.43
C ILE A 138 -20.74 0.12 8.58
N ARG A 139 -20.12 -0.17 9.72
CA ARG A 139 -20.81 -0.75 10.88
C ARG A 139 -21.79 0.25 11.51
N GLU A 140 -21.35 1.48 11.69
CA GLU A 140 -22.19 2.56 12.21
C GLU A 140 -23.37 2.83 11.28
N GLU A 141 -23.15 2.84 9.96
CA GLU A 141 -24.23 2.97 8.98
C GLU A 141 -25.26 1.84 9.13
N LYS A 142 -24.82 0.58 9.20
CA LYS A 142 -25.72 -0.56 9.39
C LYS A 142 -26.50 -0.46 10.70
N ALA A 143 -25.90 0.09 11.76
CA ALA A 143 -26.58 0.32 13.02
C ALA A 143 -27.64 1.42 12.89
N ALA A 144 -27.32 2.55 12.26
CA ALA A 144 -28.25 3.63 12.00
C ALA A 144 -29.43 3.19 11.10
N GLN A 145 -29.17 2.41 10.05
CA GLN A 145 -30.22 1.84 9.18
C GLN A 145 -31.15 0.90 9.95
N ARG A 146 -30.62 0.10 10.89
CA ARG A 146 -31.43 -0.78 11.75
C ARG A 146 -32.30 0.03 12.71
N GLN A 147 -31.76 1.08 13.33
CA GLN A 147 -32.51 1.97 14.22
C GLN A 147 -33.62 2.70 13.45
N HIS A 148 -33.32 3.22 12.26
CA HIS A 148 -34.33 3.82 11.39
C HIS A 148 -35.41 2.80 11.02
N ARG A 149 -35.06 1.59 10.58
CA ARG A 149 -36.08 0.54 10.32
C ARG A 149 -36.91 0.18 11.55
N ALA A 150 -36.32 0.16 12.75
CA ALA A 150 -37.04 -0.11 13.99
C ALA A 150 -38.04 1.01 14.34
N LEU A 151 -37.67 2.28 14.13
CA LEU A 151 -38.57 3.42 14.32
C LEU A 151 -39.79 3.34 13.40
N TRP A 152 -39.60 2.98 12.13
CA TRP A 152 -40.71 2.83 11.18
C TRP A 152 -41.51 1.53 11.35
N ALA A 153 -40.92 0.50 11.96
CA ALA A 153 -41.64 -0.73 12.32
C ALA A 153 -42.58 -0.52 13.54
N PHE A 154 -42.31 0.48 14.37
CA PHE A 154 -43.10 0.78 15.57
C PHE A 154 -44.41 1.54 15.23
N ASP A 155 -44.42 2.35 14.16
CA ASP A 155 -45.59 3.13 13.76
C ASP A 155 -46.62 2.34 12.91
N TYR A 156 -46.26 1.15 12.42
CA TYR A 156 -47.08 0.39 11.47
C TYR A 156 -48.22 -0.50 12.04
N PRO A 157 -48.26 -0.91 13.33
CA PRO A 157 -49.41 -1.66 13.85
C PRO A 157 -50.53 -0.77 14.41
N ALA A 158 -50.24 0.49 14.80
CA ALA A 158 -51.20 1.34 15.51
C ALA A 158 -52.28 1.95 14.59
N GLN A 159 -51.98 2.17 13.30
CA GLN A 159 -52.94 2.77 12.36
C GLN A 159 -53.96 1.76 11.79
N ARG A 160 -53.78 0.44 11.97
CA ARG A 160 -54.74 -0.56 11.48
C ARG A 160 -55.91 -0.86 12.42
N ARG A 161 -55.94 -0.30 13.63
CA ARG A 161 -57.03 -0.52 14.61
C ARG A 161 -58.09 0.58 14.65
N GLN A 162 -57.98 1.63 13.83
CA GLN A 162 -58.99 2.69 13.73
C GLN A 162 -59.80 2.65 12.43
N ILE A 163 -59.56 1.64 11.58
CA ILE A 163 -60.32 1.38 10.35
C ILE A 163 -60.74 -0.09 10.41
N GLY A 164 -61.79 -0.36 11.17
CA GLY A 164 -62.34 -1.71 11.39
C GLY A 164 -63.38 -1.69 12.47
#